data_AF-A0A7S2E5T3-F1
#
_entry.id   AF-A0A7S2E5T3-F1
#
_cell.length_a   1.000
_cell.length_b   1.000
_cell.length_c   1.000
_cell.angle_alpha   90.00
_cell.angle_beta   90.00
_cell.angle_gamma   90.00
#
_symmetry.space_group_name_H-M   'P 1'
#
loop_
_entity.id
_entity.type
_entity.pdbx_description
1 polymer ?
#
loop_
_entity_poly.entity_id
_entity_poly.type
_entity_poly.pdbx_seq_one_letter_code
_entity_poly.pdbx_strand_id
1 'polypeptide(L)'
;TWEKIFGFSSTTFEDFLHKGRGEKNWMVRLLTNKFTEKLSGEDLEVAKEVLRTRCVIGLMDRMEESLERFNTYFGWSSPDGDDCKNDLLHGGVNRNPHPKIEVGSEVWNLLYEQNELDIKLYEY
;
A
#
# COMPACT_ATOMS: atom_id res chain seq x y z
N THR A 1 0.97 -14.03 14.18
CA THR A 1 -0.01 -14.17 13.10
C THR A 1 -0.08 -12.85 12.37
N TRP A 2 0.13 -12.84 11.05
CA TRP A 2 0.38 -11.64 10.23
C TRP A 2 -0.80 -10.64 10.26
N GLU A 3 -2.03 -11.13 10.42
CA GLU A 3 -3.17 -10.43 11.04
C GLU A 3 -4.11 -11.50 11.63
N LYS A 4 -4.86 -11.19 12.70
CA LYS A 4 -5.79 -12.16 13.35
C LYS A 4 -6.96 -12.59 12.45
N ILE A 5 -7.12 -11.96 11.28
CA ILE A 5 -8.19 -12.23 10.31
C ILE A 5 -7.98 -13.59 9.60
N PHE A 6 -6.75 -14.11 9.58
CA PHE A 6 -6.45 -15.49 9.17
C PHE A 6 -6.72 -16.45 10.34
N GLY A 7 -7.99 -16.52 10.78
CA GLY A 7 -8.43 -17.50 11.76
C GLY A 7 -8.09 -18.92 11.29
N PHE A 8 -7.38 -19.68 12.15
CA PHE A 8 -7.24 -21.14 12.07
C PHE A 8 -6.63 -21.74 10.79
N SER A 9 -5.70 -21.05 10.15
CA SER A 9 -4.98 -21.60 8.99
C SER A 9 -3.50 -21.79 9.33
N SER A 10 -3.02 -23.04 9.26
CA SER A 10 -1.58 -23.39 9.29
C SER A 10 -0.82 -22.96 8.02
N THR A 11 -1.51 -22.33 7.06
CA THR A 11 -0.92 -21.83 5.81
C THR A 11 0.04 -20.68 6.12
N THR A 12 1.29 -20.78 5.67
CA THR A 12 2.25 -19.68 5.77
C THR A 12 1.98 -18.60 4.72
N PHE A 13 2.67 -17.47 4.82
CA PHE A 13 2.56 -16.41 3.81
C PHE A 13 3.08 -16.89 2.44
N GLU A 14 4.14 -17.68 2.45
CA GLU A 14 4.73 -18.31 1.27
C GLU A 14 3.73 -19.26 0.61
N ASP A 15 3.09 -20.14 1.38
CA ASP A 15 2.04 -21.03 0.87
C ASP A 15 0.86 -20.24 0.27
N PHE A 16 0.53 -19.09 0.85
CA PHE A 16 -0.53 -18.20 0.35
C PHE A 16 -0.16 -17.64 -1.03
N LEU A 17 1.07 -17.13 -1.19
CA LEU A 17 1.56 -16.60 -2.47
C LEU A 17 1.70 -17.69 -3.54
N HIS A 18 2.23 -18.87 -3.20
CA HIS A 18 2.39 -19.98 -4.15
C HIS A 18 1.05 -20.52 -4.65
N LYS A 19 -0.01 -20.47 -3.83
CA LYS A 19 -1.38 -20.79 -4.27
C LYS A 19 -1.96 -19.73 -5.21
N GLY A 20 -1.19 -18.71 -5.57
CA GLY A 20 -1.62 -17.58 -6.38
C GLY A 20 -2.70 -16.74 -5.69
N ARG A 21 -2.81 -16.84 -4.36
CA ARG A 21 -3.76 -16.06 -3.56
C ARG A 21 -3.12 -14.70 -3.26
N GLY A 22 -3.97 -13.69 -3.13
CA GLY A 22 -3.55 -12.31 -2.94
C GLY A 22 -3.94 -11.44 -4.13
N GLU A 23 -4.23 -10.19 -3.83
CA GLU A 23 -4.50 -9.19 -4.87
C GLU A 23 -3.21 -8.85 -5.60
N LYS A 24 -3.32 -8.73 -6.92
CA LYS A 24 -2.18 -8.49 -7.82
C LYS A 24 -2.35 -7.14 -8.50
N ASN A 25 -1.35 -6.27 -8.36
CA ASN A 25 -1.37 -4.90 -8.89
C ASN A 25 -2.63 -4.14 -8.46
N TRP A 26 -3.03 -4.30 -7.19
CA TRP A 26 -4.29 -3.79 -6.65
C TRP A 26 -4.47 -2.29 -6.86
N MET A 27 -3.40 -1.50 -6.68
CA MET A 27 -3.51 -0.04 -6.80
C MET A 27 -3.75 0.39 -8.24
N VAL A 28 -3.02 -0.18 -9.20
CA VAL A 28 -3.27 0.07 -10.63
C VAL A 28 -4.68 -0.36 -11.02
N ARG A 29 -5.17 -1.52 -10.54
CA ARG A 29 -6.56 -1.96 -10.77
C ARG A 29 -7.59 -0.98 -10.24
N LEU A 30 -7.39 -0.50 -9.02
CA LEU A 30 -8.28 0.45 -8.37
C LEU A 30 -8.35 1.77 -9.15
N LEU A 31 -7.19 2.33 -9.52
CA LEU A 31 -7.10 3.63 -10.20
C LEU A 31 -7.60 3.59 -11.64
N THR A 32 -7.52 2.43 -12.29
CA THR A 32 -8.01 2.21 -13.67
C THR A 32 -9.41 1.62 -13.73
N ASN A 33 -9.99 1.25 -12.58
CA ASN A 33 -11.26 0.54 -12.46
C ASN A 33 -11.30 -0.79 -13.26
N LYS A 34 -10.20 -1.56 -13.22
CA LYS A 34 -10.03 -2.85 -13.91
C LYS A 34 -9.75 -3.99 -12.94
N PHE A 35 -10.78 -4.49 -12.28
CA PHE A 35 -10.62 -5.48 -11.21
C PHE A 35 -10.37 -6.91 -11.71
N THR A 36 -10.86 -7.26 -12.90
CA THR A 36 -10.81 -8.66 -13.40
C THR A 36 -10.03 -8.79 -14.69
N GLU A 37 -9.87 -7.68 -15.41
CA GLU A 37 -9.24 -7.61 -16.72
C GLU A 37 -7.72 -7.79 -16.62
N LYS A 38 -7.12 -8.17 -17.74
CA LYS A 38 -5.66 -8.17 -17.86
C LYS A 38 -5.17 -6.72 -17.92
N LEU A 39 -4.23 -6.37 -17.05
CA LEU A 39 -3.56 -5.08 -17.07
C LEU A 39 -2.48 -5.04 -18.16
N SER A 40 -2.31 -3.86 -18.76
CA SER A 40 -1.23 -3.56 -19.71
C SER A 40 -0.34 -2.42 -19.19
N GLY A 41 0.72 -2.09 -19.94
CA GLY A 41 1.53 -0.91 -19.65
C GLY A 41 0.77 0.41 -19.81
N GLU A 42 -0.29 0.45 -20.65
CA GLU A 42 -1.14 1.64 -20.79
C GLU A 42 -1.94 1.90 -19.51
N ASP A 43 -2.35 0.86 -18.81
CA ASP A 43 -3.06 0.97 -17.53
C ASP A 43 -2.18 1.61 -16.45
N LEU A 44 -0.88 1.32 -16.46
CA LEU A 44 0.08 1.98 -15.57
C LEU A 44 0.14 3.50 -15.85
N GLU A 45 0.19 3.90 -17.12
CA GLU A 45 0.24 5.33 -17.49
C GLU A 45 -1.07 6.05 -17.12
N VAL A 46 -2.23 5.39 -17.27
CA VAL A 46 -3.52 5.91 -16.78
C VAL A 46 -3.49 6.07 -15.25
N ALA A 47 -3.01 5.06 -14.52
CA ALA A 47 -2.93 5.13 -13.06
C ALA A 47 -2.01 6.28 -12.59
N LYS A 48 -0.85 6.47 -13.23
CA LYS A 48 0.04 7.61 -12.96
C LYS A 48 -0.65 8.94 -13.22
N GLU A 49 -1.39 9.06 -14.30
CA GLU A 49 -2.13 10.29 -14.63
C GLU A 49 -3.24 10.60 -13.62
N VAL A 50 -3.94 9.57 -13.12
CA VAL A 50 -4.92 9.72 -12.04
C VAL A 50 -4.23 10.23 -10.77
N LEU A 51 -3.12 9.61 -10.36
CA LEU A 51 -2.34 10.07 -9.21
C LEU A 51 -1.90 11.54 -9.37
N ARG A 52 -1.37 11.89 -10.54
CA ARG A 52 -0.86 13.22 -10.86
C ARG A 52 -1.93 14.31 -10.84
N THR A 53 -3.16 14.00 -11.26
CA THR A 53 -4.18 15.02 -11.53
C THR A 53 -5.36 15.01 -10.57
N ARG A 54 -5.62 13.90 -9.87
CA ARG A 54 -6.84 13.71 -9.08
C ARG A 54 -6.59 13.43 -7.60
N CYS A 55 -5.34 13.19 -7.20
CA CYS A 55 -5.02 12.78 -5.84
C CYS A 55 -4.06 13.75 -5.15
N VAL A 56 -4.22 13.89 -3.84
CA VAL A 56 -3.15 14.34 -2.95
C VAL A 56 -2.56 13.08 -2.33
N ILE A 57 -1.27 12.86 -2.54
CA ILE A 57 -0.62 11.58 -2.23
C ILE A 57 0.18 11.71 -0.94
N GLY A 58 0.04 10.71 -0.07
CA GLY A 58 0.87 10.50 1.12
C GLY A 58 1.51 9.11 1.11
N LEU A 59 2.65 8.97 1.78
CA LEU A 59 3.41 7.73 1.91
C LEU A 59 3.43 7.29 3.38
N MET A 60 3.21 6.00 3.62
CA MET A 60 3.10 5.46 4.98
C MET A 60 4.41 5.54 5.79
N ASP A 61 5.56 5.41 5.12
CA ASP A 61 6.89 5.57 5.71
C ASP A 61 7.24 7.03 6.03
N ARG A 62 6.47 7.98 5.49
CA ARG A 62 6.57 9.43 5.70
C ARG A 62 5.24 10.00 6.17
N MET A 63 4.60 9.34 7.14
CA MET A 63 3.25 9.67 7.57
C MET A 63 3.10 11.10 8.09
N GLU A 64 4.09 11.61 8.83
CA GLU A 64 4.08 12.98 9.36
C GLU A 64 4.09 14.02 8.23
N GLU A 65 5.01 13.88 7.27
CA GLU A 65 5.07 14.72 6.06
C GLU A 65 3.78 14.63 5.23
N SER A 66 3.18 13.44 5.17
CA SER A 66 1.94 13.17 4.44
C SER A 66 0.74 13.88 5.06
N LEU A 67 0.59 13.81 6.39
CA LEU A 67 -0.46 14.53 7.12
C LEU A 67 -0.30 16.04 6.95
N GLU A 68 0.91 16.56 7.01
CA GLU A 68 1.17 18.00 6.82
C GLU A 68 0.77 18.47 5.42
N ARG A 69 1.08 17.67 4.39
CA ARG A 69 0.65 17.92 3.02
C ARG A 69 -0.87 17.95 2.89
N PHE A 70 -1.57 17.00 3.52
CA PHE A 70 -3.03 16.97 3.51
C PHE A 70 -3.64 18.19 4.21
N ASN A 71 -3.11 18.55 5.39
CA ASN A 71 -3.56 19.73 6.12
C ASN A 71 -3.40 21.00 5.29
N THR A 72 -2.24 21.18 4.67
CA THR A 72 -1.95 22.34 3.82
C THR A 72 -2.88 22.40 2.61
N TYR A 73 -3.07 21.28 1.91
CA TYR A 73 -3.89 21.25 0.69
C TYR A 73 -5.38 21.49 0.97
N PHE A 74 -5.92 20.85 2.01
CA PHE A 74 -7.35 20.96 2.35
C PHE A 74 -7.67 22.13 3.28
N GLY A 75 -6.65 22.83 3.79
CA GLY A 75 -6.81 23.89 4.78
C GLY A 75 -7.30 23.37 6.13
N TRP A 76 -6.94 22.13 6.49
CA TRP A 76 -7.29 21.58 7.81
C TRP A 76 -6.41 22.20 8.88
N SER A 77 -7.06 22.70 9.93
CA SER A 77 -6.41 23.18 11.15
C SER A 77 -7.19 22.65 12.34
N SER A 78 -6.49 22.09 13.32
CA SER A 78 -7.09 21.67 14.58
C SER A 78 -6.34 22.35 15.72
N PRO A 79 -6.85 23.47 16.27
CA PRO A 79 -6.18 24.23 17.32
C PRO A 79 -5.78 23.37 18.54
N ASP A 80 -6.58 22.34 18.85
CA ASP A 80 -6.38 21.44 19.99
C ASP A 80 -6.00 20.00 19.53
N GLY A 81 -5.61 19.81 18.27
CA GLY A 81 -5.44 18.48 17.66
C GLY A 81 -4.04 17.90 17.70
N ASP A 82 -3.05 18.66 18.18
CA ASP A 82 -1.63 18.27 18.07
C ASP A 82 -1.32 17.02 18.89
N ASP A 83 -1.88 16.90 20.09
CA ASP A 83 -1.72 15.70 20.93
C ASP A 83 -2.31 14.46 20.24
N CYS A 84 -3.49 14.59 19.65
CA CYS A 84 -4.13 13.51 18.88
C CYS A 84 -3.30 13.12 17.63
N LYS A 85 -2.76 14.11 16.91
CA LYS A 85 -1.88 13.89 15.76
C LYS A 85 -0.62 13.13 16.18
N ASN A 86 0.01 13.54 17.28
CA ASN A 86 1.20 12.90 17.82
C ASN A 86 0.91 11.48 18.30
N ASP A 87 -0.22 11.26 18.98
CA ASP A 87 -0.65 9.93 19.41
C ASP A 87 -0.90 9.00 18.22
N LEU A 88 -1.51 9.50 17.13
CA LEU A 88 -1.69 8.71 15.92
C LEU A 88 -0.36 8.33 15.25
N LEU A 89 0.55 9.30 15.10
CA LEU A 89 1.85 9.10 14.45
C LEU A 89 2.78 8.19 15.26
N HIS A 90 2.80 8.35 16.58
CA HIS A 90 3.80 7.72 17.44
C HIS A 90 3.23 6.60 18.31
N GLY A 91 1.97 6.69 18.73
CA GLY A 91 1.27 5.72 19.58
C GLY A 91 1.02 4.36 18.92
N GLY A 92 1.09 4.30 17.58
CA GLY A 92 1.27 3.06 16.85
C GLY A 92 0.02 2.18 16.79
N VAL A 93 -0.90 2.52 15.89
CA VAL A 93 -1.98 1.61 15.46
C VAL A 93 -1.45 0.63 14.40
N ASN A 94 -1.96 -0.61 14.39
CA ASN A 94 -1.66 -1.64 13.37
C ASN A 94 -0.18 -1.99 13.14
N ARG A 95 0.68 -1.83 14.16
CA ARG A 95 2.10 -2.25 14.13
C ARG A 95 2.27 -3.76 14.39
N ASN A 96 1.52 -4.60 13.69
CA ASN A 96 1.65 -6.05 13.84
C ASN A 96 3.07 -6.48 13.45
N PRO A 97 3.76 -7.32 14.23
CA PRO A 97 5.08 -7.80 13.83
C PRO A 97 4.95 -8.76 12.64
N HIS A 98 5.71 -8.44 11.59
CA HIS A 98 5.81 -9.21 10.35
C HIS A 98 7.24 -9.77 10.23
N PRO A 99 7.43 -11.00 9.74
CA PRO A 99 8.75 -11.39 9.27
C PRO A 99 9.17 -10.48 8.11
N LYS A 100 10.42 -10.02 8.13
CA LYS A 100 11.01 -9.34 6.97
C LYS A 100 11.34 -10.38 5.92
N ILE A 101 10.91 -10.15 4.69
CA ILE A 101 11.24 -10.99 3.54
C ILE A 101 12.53 -10.46 2.93
N GLU A 102 13.50 -11.35 2.72
CA GLU A 102 14.79 -10.98 2.13
C GLU A 102 14.62 -10.61 0.65
N VAL A 103 15.18 -9.47 0.26
CA VAL A 103 15.16 -8.99 -1.14
C VAL A 103 15.89 -9.98 -2.03
N GLY A 104 15.27 -10.37 -3.14
CA GLY A 104 15.82 -11.35 -4.08
C GLY A 104 15.60 -12.82 -3.69
N SER A 105 15.03 -13.10 -2.51
CA SER A 105 14.53 -14.44 -2.18
C SER A 105 13.41 -14.88 -3.13
N GLU A 106 13.15 -16.19 -3.22
CA GLU A 106 12.07 -16.74 -4.07
C GLU A 106 10.70 -16.08 -3.77
N VAL A 107 10.38 -15.95 -2.49
CA VAL A 107 9.13 -15.35 -2.01
C VAL A 107 9.04 -13.87 -2.39
N TRP A 108 10.15 -13.13 -2.26
CA TRP A 108 10.23 -11.73 -2.64
C TRP A 108 10.04 -11.56 -4.14
N ASN A 109 10.73 -12.35 -4.96
CA ASN A 109 10.63 -12.29 -6.41
C ASN A 109 9.20 -12.61 -6.86
N LEU A 110 8.57 -13.64 -6.27
CA LEU A 110 7.18 -13.98 -6.56
C LEU A 110 6.22 -12.83 -6.22
N LEU A 111 6.41 -12.18 -5.07
CA LEU A 111 5.59 -11.02 -4.67
C LEU A 111 5.80 -9.82 -5.60
N TYR A 112 7.06 -9.55 -5.98
CA TYR A 112 7.45 -8.49 -6.89
C TYR A 112 6.85 -8.71 -8.28
N GLU A 113 7.00 -9.90 -8.85
CA GLU A 113 6.44 -10.24 -10.17
C GLU A 113 4.91 -10.11 -10.19
N GLN A 114 4.24 -10.53 -9.12
CA GLN A 114 2.78 -10.41 -9.01
C GLN A 114 2.30 -8.95 -8.91
N ASN A 115 3.17 -8.02 -8.50
CA ASN A 115 2.84 -6.62 -8.25
C ASN A 115 3.74 -5.63 -9.03
N GLU A 116 4.32 -6.07 -10.14
CA GLU A 116 5.32 -5.29 -10.89
C GLU A 116 4.80 -3.89 -11.29
N LEU A 117 3.53 -3.76 -11.66
CA LEU A 117 2.94 -2.48 -12.04
C LEU A 117 2.70 -1.59 -10.83
N ASP A 118 2.29 -2.15 -9.69
CA ASP A 118 2.15 -1.39 -8.45
C ASP A 118 3.52 -0.90 -7.94
N ILE A 119 4.58 -1.69 -8.10
CA ILE A 119 5.94 -1.25 -7.78
C ILE A 119 6.35 -0.08 -8.68
N LYS A 120 6.16 -0.20 -10.00
CA LYS A 120 6.46 0.90 -10.94
C LYS A 120 5.61 2.15 -10.69
N LEU A 121 4.39 1.98 -10.19
CA LEU A 121 3.51 3.08 -9.80
C LEU A 121 4.00 3.74 -8.51
N TYR A 122 4.48 2.96 -7.54
CA TYR A 122 5.03 3.46 -6.28
C TYR A 122 6.34 4.24 -6.47
N GLU A 123 7.17 3.83 -7.42
CA GLU A 123 8.44 4.50 -7.76
C GLU A 123 8.26 5.82 -8.53
N TYR A 124 7.08 6.05 -9.12
CA TYR A 124 6.72 7.27 -9.84
C TYR A 124 6.34 8.41 -8.88
#